data_AF-A0A1H9M4C9-F1
#
_entry.id   AF-A0A1H9M4C9-F1
#
_cell.length_a   1.000
_cell.length_b   1.000
_cell.length_c   1.000
_cell.angle_alpha   90.00
_cell.angle_beta   90.00
_cell.angle_gamma   90.00
#
_symmetry.space_group_name_H-M   'P 1'
#
loop_
_entity.id
_entity.type
_entity.pdbx_description
1 polymer ?
#
loop_
_entity_poly.entity_id
_entity_poly.type
_entity_poly.pdbx_seq_one_letter_code
_entity_poly.pdbx_strand_id
1 'polypeptide(L)' 'MSDGDEAGGEVQPAPVDDCPRCGEPVSFAVVTGPRSGTVEPCGCGVPSDLLERIRD' A
#
# COMPACT_ATOMS: atom_id res chain seq x y z
N MET A 1 -25.95 23.19 23.66
CA MET A 1 -25.82 22.91 22.22
C MET A 1 -25.03 21.62 22.11
N SER A 2 -25.50 20.71 21.24
CA SER A 2 -25.36 19.25 21.31
C SER A 2 -23.94 18.69 21.11
N ASP A 3 -23.74 17.53 21.74
CA ASP A 3 -22.67 16.54 21.53
C ASP A 3 -22.50 16.16 20.05
N GLY A 4 -21.25 16.16 19.60
CA GLY A 4 -20.82 15.68 18.30
C GLY A 4 -19.71 14.65 18.47
N ASP A 5 -20.12 13.39 18.40
CA ASP A 5 -19.30 12.18 18.39
C ASP A 5 -18.38 12.21 17.15
N GLU A 6 -17.16 12.72 17.29
CA GLU A 6 -16.15 12.59 16.23
C GLU A 6 -15.61 11.16 16.30
N ALA A 7 -16.33 10.27 15.62
CA ALA A 7 -15.96 8.90 15.35
C ALA A 7 -14.47 8.84 15.00
N GLY A 8 -13.67 8.30 15.93
CA GLY A 8 -12.33 7.82 15.65
C GLY A 8 -12.45 6.68 14.65
N GLY A 9 -12.60 7.03 13.37
CA GLY A 9 -12.57 6.08 12.28
C GLY A 9 -11.22 5.40 12.33
N GLU A 10 -11.20 4.17 12.84
CA GLU A 10 -10.14 3.23 12.55
C GLU A 10 -10.04 3.19 11.03
N VAL A 11 -9.00 3.84 10.49
CA VAL A 11 -8.62 3.68 9.10
C VAL A 11 -8.17 2.23 9.02
N GLN A 12 -9.11 1.33 8.75
CA GLN A 12 -8.76 -0.04 8.39
C GLN A 12 -7.89 0.13 7.16
N PRO A 13 -6.58 -0.22 7.23
CA PRO A 13 -5.72 -0.12 6.07
C PRO A 13 -6.42 -0.92 4.98
N ALA A 14 -6.70 -0.27 3.85
CA ALA A 14 -7.24 -0.95 2.68
C ALA A 14 -6.43 -2.24 2.48
N PRO A 15 -7.06 -3.37 2.11
CA PRO A 15 -6.37 -4.64 1.98
C PRO A 15 -5.17 -4.42 1.08
N VAL A 16 -3.99 -4.40 1.71
CA VAL A 16 -2.77 -4.11 0.99
C VAL A 16 -2.51 -5.30 0.11
N ASP A 17 -2.52 -5.08 -1.21
CA ASP A 17 -2.30 -6.14 -2.19
C ASP A 17 -1.06 -6.96 -1.81
N ASP A 18 -1.13 -8.29 -1.93
CA ASP A 18 0.04 -9.13 -1.73
C ASP A 18 1.09 -8.86 -2.81
N CYS A 19 2.36 -8.96 -2.43
CA CYS A 19 3.45 -8.71 -3.36
C CYS A 19 3.37 -9.72 -4.52
N PRO A 20 3.30 -9.29 -5.79
CA PRO A 20 3.15 -10.19 -6.94
C PRO A 20 4.38 -11.08 -7.20
N ARG A 21 5.49 -10.82 -6.50
CA ARG A 21 6.76 -11.56 -6.66
C ARG A 21 6.91 -12.69 -5.65
N CYS A 22 6.48 -12.48 -4.41
CA CYS A 22 6.67 -13.43 -3.31
C CYS A 22 5.37 -13.81 -2.57
N GLY A 23 4.26 -13.10 -2.79
CA GLY A 23 2.99 -13.31 -2.09
C GLY A 23 2.97 -12.78 -0.66
N GLU A 24 3.95 -11.96 -0.28
CA GLU A 24 4.06 -11.36 1.06
C GLU A 24 3.17 -10.10 1.14
N PRO A 25 2.44 -9.85 2.25
CA PRO A 25 1.64 -8.64 2.40
C PRO A 25 2.50 -7.38 2.30
N VAL A 26 2.05 -6.43 1.48
CA VAL A 26 2.76 -5.19 1.21
C VAL A 26 2.37 -4.13 2.24
N SER A 27 3.29 -3.57 3.01
CA SER A 27 2.92 -2.47 3.91
C SER A 27 2.94 -1.11 3.20
N PHE A 28 3.92 -0.90 2.33
CA PHE A 28 4.05 0.29 1.49
C PHE A 28 4.99 0.01 0.33
N ALA A 29 4.90 0.82 -0.73
CA ALA A 29 5.78 0.73 -1.87
C ALA A 29 6.50 2.05 -2.15
N VAL A 30 7.80 1.95 -2.42
CA VAL A 30 8.70 3.08 -2.69
C VAL A 30 9.00 3.11 -4.19
N VAL A 31 8.61 4.18 -4.87
CA VAL A 31 8.95 4.38 -6.29
C VAL A 31 10.41 4.82 -6.37
N THR A 32 11.27 3.92 -6.83
CA THR A 32 12.71 4.18 -6.99
C THR A 32 13.05 4.74 -8.37
N GLY A 33 12.15 4.65 -9.34
CA GLY A 33 12.33 5.22 -10.68
C GLY A 33 11.03 5.31 -11.49
N PRO A 34 11.10 5.87 -12.71
CA PRO A 34 9.91 6.10 -13.53
C PRO A 34 9.17 4.80 -13.93
N ARG A 35 9.90 3.69 -13.99
CA ARG A 35 9.40 2.37 -14.44
C ARG A 35 9.51 1.28 -13.37
N SER A 36 9.96 1.61 -12.16
CA SER A 36 10.22 0.61 -11.12
C SER A 36 10.08 1.18 -9.72
N GLY A 37 9.76 0.31 -8.79
CA GLY A 37 9.83 0.60 -7.37
C GLY A 37 10.02 -0.66 -6.56
N THR A 38 10.13 -0.50 -5.26
CA THR A 38 10.38 -1.57 -4.31
C THR A 38 9.21 -1.67 -3.36
N VAL A 39 8.88 -2.90 -3.01
CA VAL A 39 7.76 -3.24 -2.15
C VAL A 39 8.30 -3.67 -0.80
N GLU A 40 7.87 -3.02 0.27
CA GLU A 40 8.30 -3.32 1.63
C GLU A 40 7.20 -4.10 2.37
N PRO A 41 7.54 -5.07 3.25
CA PRO A 41 8.88 -5.39 3.77
C PRO A 41 9.70 -6.40 2.95
N CYS A 42 9.13 -6.97 1.89
CA CYS A 42 9.78 -8.04 1.13
C CYS A 42 11.01 -7.60 0.31
N GLY A 43 11.19 -6.29 0.09
CA GLY A 43 12.29 -5.72 -0.72
C GLY A 43 12.20 -6.07 -2.20
N CYS A 44 11.06 -6.57 -2.67
CA CYS A 44 10.92 -7.00 -4.06
C CYS A 44 10.83 -5.79 -4.99
N GLY A 45 11.69 -5.76 -6.02
CA GLY A 45 11.57 -4.83 -7.13
C GLY A 45 10.41 -5.21 -8.03
N VAL A 46 9.48 -4.28 -8.25
CA VAL A 46 8.31 -4.45 -9.11
C VAL A 46 8.24 -3.31 -10.13
N PRO A 47 7.65 -3.55 -11.32
CA PRO A 47 7.46 -2.53 -12.32
C PRO A 47 6.35 -1.55 -11.92
N SER A 48 6.37 -0.32 -12.44
CA SER A 48 5.45 0.76 -12.05
C SER A 48 3.98 0.42 -12.28
N ASP A 49 3.65 -0.32 -13.33
CA ASP A 49 2.29 -0.78 -13.64
C ASP A 49 1.69 -1.67 -12.53
N LEU A 50 2.54 -2.34 -11.76
CA LEU A 50 2.15 -3.11 -10.58
C LEU A 50 2.03 -2.23 -9.33
N LEU A 51 2.84 -1.18 -9.22
CA LEU A 51 2.75 -0.20 -8.14
C LEU A 51 1.49 0.65 -8.24
N GLU A 52 1.02 0.95 -9.45
CA GLU A 52 -0.24 1.65 -9.65
C GLU A 52 -1.43 0.85 -9.13
N ARG A 53 -1.39 -0.49 -9.22
CA ARG A 53 -2.45 -1.35 -8.68
C ARG A 53 -2.46 -1.39 -7.16
N ILE A 54 -1.28 -1.49 -6.54
CA ILE A 54 -1.13 -1.48 -5.07
C ILE A 54 -1.60 -0.15 -4.44
N ARG A 55 -1.71 0.91 -5.24
CA ARG A 55 -2.12 2.26 -4.79
C ARG A 55 -3.62 2.55 -4.95
N ASP A 56 -4.35 1.72 -5.70
CA ASP A 56 -5.78 1.89 -6.01
C ASP A 56 -6.64 1.15 -4.97
#